data_AF-A0A2V2L672-F1
#
_entry.id   AF-A0A2V2L672-F1
#
_cell.length_a   1.000
_cell.length_b   1.000
_cell.length_c   1.000
_cell.angle_alpha   90.00
_cell.angle_beta   90.00
_cell.angle_gamma   90.00
#
_symmetry.space_group_name_H-M   'P 1'
#
loop_
_entity.id
_entity.type
_entity.pdbx_description
1 polymer ?
#
loop_
_entity_poly.entity_id
_entity_poly.type
_entity_poly.pdbx_seq_one_letter_code
_entity_poly.pdbx_strand_id
1 'polypeptide(L)'
;MPLSAFPDWTRHGPLSPDADADPASPTPLFRRSGRGSQRAAADPTPLVLRCLGAGWADGDVGSLEDAVHPRACLRLPLRVCRGPGPLMADALGDLSALREARFFGEDAMGTLTGPRDICPETAEAQELSPDAEGVIVSARGSLAGLHDGAGWPGPPSGRRLRLRAMADFWCSGGQVHDGWLLRDTAGALAQTGGPSPEGWARARIRAVGGADLCEAPLSPDTDPDGPYTGRGATSEPADSLADRLRCVMDGDFGVLRRGSAEACTAVLPGDLRALGDREALPFWAGLRSALPSAAFRVEHRNAAQAPGEAPRAAVRWSLYGRHDGHGRFGAATGVYVHVLGITQAEFGPGGVRREWTVIDDCAVWTQILLATGDV
;
A
#
# COMPACT_ATOMS: atom_id res chain seq x y z
N MET A 1 21.84 26.84 -68.05
CA MET A 1 20.94 27.99 -68.29
C MET A 1 19.76 27.51 -69.14
N PRO A 2 18.50 27.89 -68.85
CA PRO A 2 17.84 28.20 -67.57
C PRO A 2 16.77 27.11 -67.22
N LEU A 3 16.37 26.79 -65.98
CA LEU A 3 15.87 27.53 -64.79
C LEU A 3 14.39 27.96 -64.83
N SER A 4 13.54 27.24 -64.07
CA SER A 4 12.49 27.74 -63.16
C SER A 4 11.79 26.52 -62.51
N ALA A 5 11.33 26.48 -61.25
CA ALA A 5 11.53 27.28 -60.06
C ALA A 5 11.08 26.42 -58.86
N PHE A 6 11.89 26.31 -57.81
CA PHE A 6 11.49 25.85 -56.47
C PHE A 6 11.27 27.10 -55.58
N PRO A 7 10.30 27.09 -54.65
CA PRO A 7 10.13 28.21 -53.73
C PRO A 7 11.16 28.16 -52.60
N ASP A 8 11.85 29.28 -52.46
CA ASP A 8 12.90 29.63 -51.51
C ASP A 8 12.27 30.08 -50.18
N TRP A 9 12.63 29.42 -49.08
CA TRP A 9 12.24 29.82 -47.72
C TRP A 9 13.49 30.13 -46.90
N THR A 10 14.12 31.28 -47.18
CA THR A 10 15.03 31.92 -46.23
C THR A 10 14.79 33.43 -46.18
N ARG A 11 14.10 33.90 -45.14
CA ARG A 11 14.35 35.22 -44.53
C ARG A 11 14.32 35.08 -43.02
N HIS A 12 15.51 35.08 -42.44
CA HIS A 12 15.76 35.33 -41.03
C HIS A 12 15.39 36.79 -40.68
N GLY A 13 14.49 36.96 -39.73
CA GLY A 13 14.37 38.15 -38.87
C GLY A 13 15.00 37.86 -37.50
N PRO A 14 15.35 38.90 -36.71
CA PRO A 14 16.32 38.77 -35.62
C PRO A 14 15.76 38.04 -34.39
N LEU A 15 16.64 37.23 -33.78
CA LEU A 15 16.45 36.55 -32.51
C LEU A 15 16.48 37.57 -31.36
N SER A 16 15.43 37.57 -30.53
CA SER A 16 15.43 38.12 -29.17
C SER A 16 15.16 36.95 -28.20
N PRO A 17 15.78 36.92 -27.02
CA PRO A 17 15.79 35.74 -26.16
C PRO A 17 14.61 35.80 -25.19
N ASP A 18 13.75 34.79 -25.21
CA ASP A 18 12.98 34.37 -24.05
C ASP A 18 12.85 32.85 -24.11
N ALA A 19 13.54 32.21 -23.17
CA ALA A 19 13.52 30.79 -22.90
C ALA A 19 12.34 30.46 -21.97
N ASP A 20 11.96 29.18 -21.99
CA ASP A 20 11.14 28.47 -21.01
C ASP A 20 9.66 28.84 -20.90
N ALA A 21 8.85 28.17 -21.73
CA ALA A 21 7.44 27.89 -21.41
C ALA A 21 7.24 26.37 -21.28
N ASP A 22 7.07 25.94 -20.04
CA ASP A 22 6.66 24.60 -19.59
C ASP A 22 5.35 24.17 -20.30
N PRO A 23 5.23 22.97 -20.90
CA PRO A 23 3.98 22.55 -21.52
C PRO A 23 2.88 22.43 -20.46
N ALA A 24 1.90 23.33 -20.55
CA ALA A 24 0.75 23.43 -19.66
C ALA A 24 0.13 22.06 -19.32
N SER A 25 -0.01 21.78 -18.03
CA SER A 25 -0.70 20.62 -17.47
C SER A 25 -2.08 20.40 -18.12
N PRO A 26 -2.49 19.16 -18.42
CA PRO A 26 -3.79 18.90 -19.03
C PRO A 26 -4.93 19.33 -18.09
N THR A 27 -5.97 19.92 -18.69
CA THR A 27 -7.17 20.39 -18.00
C THR A 27 -7.89 19.22 -17.31
N PRO A 28 -8.38 19.37 -16.06
CA PRO A 28 -9.10 18.31 -15.36
C PRO A 28 -10.37 17.90 -16.14
N LEU A 29 -10.64 16.58 -16.18
CA LEU A 29 -11.72 15.98 -16.97
C LEU A 29 -13.13 16.28 -16.43
N PHE A 30 -13.28 16.81 -15.21
CA PHE A 30 -14.59 17.12 -14.62
C PHE A 30 -14.62 18.47 -13.85
N ARG A 31 -15.79 19.14 -13.86
CA ARG A 31 -16.00 20.47 -13.25
C ARG A 31 -16.05 20.38 -11.72
N ARG A 32 -15.16 21.14 -11.07
CA ARG A 32 -15.14 21.40 -9.63
C ARG A 32 -16.41 22.12 -9.16
N SER A 33 -16.98 21.70 -8.03
CA SER A 33 -17.85 22.55 -7.21
C SER A 33 -17.07 23.03 -5.98
N GLY A 34 -16.65 24.29 -5.99
CA GLY A 34 -15.94 24.86 -4.85
C GLY A 34 -16.87 25.16 -3.68
N ARG A 35 -16.43 24.81 -2.47
CA ARG A 35 -16.58 25.60 -1.24
C ARG A 35 -15.77 24.98 -0.10
N GLY A 36 -14.72 25.70 0.30
CA GLY A 36 -14.01 25.46 1.54
C GLY A 36 -14.80 25.99 2.73
N SER A 37 -14.85 25.20 3.80
CA SER A 37 -15.05 25.69 5.15
C SER A 37 -14.13 24.91 6.08
N GLN A 38 -13.22 25.60 6.76
CA GLN A 38 -12.43 25.05 7.86
C GLN A 38 -13.40 24.60 8.96
N ARG A 39 -13.68 23.29 9.00
CA ARG A 39 -14.36 22.62 10.12
C ARG A 39 -13.28 22.01 11.01
N ALA A 40 -13.57 21.89 12.31
CA ALA A 40 -12.83 21.03 13.23
C ALA A 40 -12.46 19.72 12.51
N ALA A 41 -11.23 19.22 12.67
CA ALA A 41 -10.72 18.06 11.92
C ALA A 41 -11.77 16.94 11.94
N ALA A 42 -12.52 16.84 10.84
CA ALA A 42 -13.57 15.85 10.73
C ALA A 42 -12.87 14.49 10.79
N ASP A 43 -13.47 13.53 11.50
CA ASP A 43 -12.96 12.16 11.54
C ASP A 43 -12.60 11.71 10.11
N PRO A 44 -11.31 11.48 9.80
CA PRO A 44 -10.87 11.13 8.44
C PRO A 44 -11.12 9.66 8.13
N THR A 45 -11.70 8.89 9.05
CA THR A 45 -12.02 7.47 8.83
C THR A 45 -12.84 7.24 7.54
N PRO A 46 -13.94 7.96 7.27
CA PRO A 46 -14.67 7.79 6.02
C PRO A 46 -13.85 8.16 4.78
N LEU A 47 -12.97 9.16 4.87
CA LEU A 47 -12.04 9.54 3.80
C LEU A 47 -11.06 8.41 3.51
N VAL A 48 -10.47 7.83 4.55
CA VAL A 48 -9.48 6.76 4.46
C VAL A 48 -10.09 5.47 3.96
N LEU A 49 -11.27 5.10 4.43
CA LEU A 49 -11.99 3.94 3.90
C LEU A 49 -12.36 4.15 2.43
N ARG A 50 -12.67 5.37 1.99
CA ARG A 50 -12.85 5.70 0.56
C ARG A 50 -11.56 5.45 -0.23
N CYS A 51 -10.42 5.96 0.23
CA CYS A 51 -9.13 5.77 -0.43
C CYS A 51 -8.62 4.33 -0.41
N LEU A 52 -9.06 3.52 0.57
CA LEU A 52 -8.72 2.10 0.66
C LEU A 52 -9.54 1.23 -0.31
N GLY A 53 -10.73 1.70 -0.70
CA GLY A 53 -11.56 1.03 -1.70
C GLY A 53 -13.06 1.32 -1.66
N ALA A 54 -13.56 2.04 -0.64
CA ALA A 54 -15.00 2.30 -0.50
C ALA A 54 -15.55 3.21 -1.60
N GLY A 55 -14.82 4.25 -2.01
CA GLY A 55 -15.27 5.15 -3.08
C GLY A 55 -15.36 4.44 -4.43
N TRP A 56 -14.53 3.41 -4.63
CA TRP A 56 -14.41 2.71 -5.90
C TRP A 56 -15.56 1.74 -6.11
N ALA A 57 -15.90 0.95 -5.07
CA ALA A 57 -16.93 -0.07 -5.16
C ALA A 57 -18.33 0.49 -5.45
N ASP A 58 -18.61 1.71 -5.00
CA ASP A 58 -19.87 2.40 -5.28
C ASP A 58 -19.87 3.14 -6.63
N GLY A 59 -18.78 3.03 -7.40
CA GLY A 59 -18.61 3.67 -8.71
C GLY A 59 -18.24 5.16 -8.64
N ASP A 60 -18.00 5.71 -7.45
CA ASP A 60 -17.63 7.12 -7.22
C ASP A 60 -16.11 7.30 -7.21
N VAL A 61 -15.48 6.93 -8.32
CA VAL A 61 -14.02 7.08 -8.51
C VAL A 61 -13.60 8.55 -8.51
N GLY A 62 -14.51 9.46 -8.91
CA GLY A 62 -14.26 10.91 -8.93
C GLY A 62 -14.02 11.50 -7.55
N SER A 63 -14.64 10.96 -6.50
CA SER A 63 -14.39 11.37 -5.11
C SER A 63 -12.94 11.19 -4.63
N LEU A 64 -12.14 10.35 -5.33
CA LEU A 64 -10.74 10.13 -4.98
C LEU A 64 -9.86 11.34 -5.34
N GLU A 65 -10.21 12.08 -6.40
CA GLU A 65 -9.48 13.29 -6.79
C GLU A 65 -9.56 14.38 -5.73
N ASP A 66 -10.71 14.49 -5.05
CA ASP A 66 -10.89 15.42 -3.94
C ASP A 66 -10.24 14.90 -2.66
N ALA A 67 -10.24 13.57 -2.46
CA ALA A 67 -9.78 12.92 -1.25
C ALA A 67 -8.25 12.82 -1.10
N VAL A 68 -7.50 12.84 -2.20
CA VAL A 68 -6.04 12.68 -2.21
C VAL A 68 -5.41 13.96 -2.73
N HIS A 69 -4.49 14.52 -1.95
CA HIS A 69 -3.76 15.71 -2.36
C HIS A 69 -3.01 15.47 -3.69
N PRO A 70 -2.99 16.42 -4.66
CA PRO A 70 -2.35 16.21 -5.97
C PRO A 70 -0.86 15.85 -5.91
N ARG A 71 -0.18 16.24 -4.82
CA ARG A 71 1.24 15.90 -4.57
C ARG A 71 1.42 14.85 -3.47
N ALA A 72 0.35 14.16 -3.06
CA ALA A 72 0.43 13.13 -2.03
C ALA A 72 1.46 12.06 -2.38
N CYS A 73 2.20 11.57 -1.38
CA CYS A 73 3.16 10.49 -1.55
C CYS A 73 2.54 9.17 -1.08
N LEU A 74 2.27 8.26 -2.01
CA LEU A 74 1.61 6.98 -1.71
C LEU A 74 2.54 5.82 -2.04
N ARG A 75 2.93 5.05 -1.02
CA ARG A 75 3.85 3.92 -1.16
C ARG A 75 3.08 2.62 -1.21
N LEU A 76 3.18 1.93 -2.34
CA LEU A 76 2.66 0.59 -2.53
C LEU A 76 3.86 -0.37 -2.71
N PRO A 77 3.76 -1.65 -2.31
CA PRO A 77 4.87 -2.59 -2.48
C PRO A 77 5.42 -2.67 -3.92
N LEU A 78 4.55 -2.49 -4.92
CA LEU A 78 4.90 -2.58 -6.34
C LEU A 78 5.38 -1.26 -6.96
N ARG A 79 5.18 -0.11 -6.29
CA ARG A 79 5.52 1.22 -6.82
C ARG A 79 5.26 2.36 -5.82
N VAL A 80 5.86 3.52 -6.06
CA VAL A 80 5.49 4.77 -5.39
C VAL A 80 4.69 5.67 -6.33
N CYS A 81 3.55 6.15 -5.84
CA CYS A 81 2.62 6.98 -6.60
C CYS A 81 2.61 8.43 -6.08
N ARG A 82 2.43 9.38 -7.00
CA ARG A 82 2.14 10.78 -6.68
C ARG A 82 0.70 11.13 -7.02
N GLY A 83 -0.03 11.66 -6.04
CA GLY A 83 -1.42 12.09 -6.21
C GLY A 83 -2.43 10.95 -6.47
N PRO A 84 -3.68 11.30 -6.84
CA PRO A 84 -4.78 10.34 -6.96
C PRO A 84 -4.69 9.42 -8.19
N GLY A 85 -4.12 9.89 -9.30
CA GLY A 85 -4.23 9.24 -10.61
C GLY A 85 -3.84 7.75 -10.64
N PRO A 86 -2.66 7.35 -10.16
CA PRO A 86 -2.27 5.94 -10.13
C PRO A 86 -3.18 5.07 -9.26
N LEU A 87 -3.68 5.60 -8.14
CA LEU A 87 -4.59 4.89 -7.26
C LEU A 87 -5.97 4.69 -7.93
N MET A 88 -6.45 5.69 -8.69
CA MET A 88 -7.65 5.56 -9.52
C MET A 88 -7.47 4.51 -10.62
N ALA A 89 -6.29 4.46 -11.25
CA ALA A 89 -6.01 3.45 -12.27
C ALA A 89 -6.05 2.02 -11.70
N ASP A 90 -5.49 1.81 -10.50
CA ASP A 90 -5.58 0.53 -9.79
C ASP A 90 -7.04 0.18 -9.43
N ALA A 91 -7.80 1.16 -8.95
CA ALA A 91 -9.21 1.01 -8.63
C ALA A 91 -10.06 0.59 -9.84
N LEU A 92 -9.85 1.24 -10.99
CA LEU A 92 -10.53 0.91 -12.25
C LEU A 92 -10.13 -0.49 -12.73
N GLY A 93 -8.87 -0.89 -12.54
CA GLY A 93 -8.40 -2.24 -12.78
C GLY A 93 -9.16 -3.27 -11.93
N ASP A 94 -9.35 -2.99 -10.64
CA ASP A 94 -10.09 -3.86 -9.72
C ASP A 94 -11.58 -3.96 -10.10
N LEU A 95 -12.22 -2.84 -10.44
CA LEU A 95 -13.64 -2.81 -10.86
C LEU A 95 -13.88 -3.48 -12.21
N SER A 96 -12.92 -3.38 -13.14
CA SER A 96 -13.05 -4.03 -14.45
C SER A 96 -12.94 -5.55 -14.37
N ALA A 97 -12.23 -6.08 -13.36
CA ALA A 97 -12.11 -7.51 -13.09
C ALA A 97 -13.34 -8.10 -12.36
N LEU A 98 -14.16 -7.27 -11.70
CA LEU A 98 -15.17 -7.73 -10.75
C LEU A 98 -16.58 -7.20 -11.07
N ARG A 99 -17.52 -8.10 -11.35
CA ARG A 99 -18.96 -7.77 -11.29
C ARG A 99 -19.46 -7.75 -9.85
N GLU A 100 -20.39 -6.83 -9.61
CA GLU A 100 -21.00 -6.61 -8.28
C GLU A 100 -19.93 -6.36 -7.21
N ALA A 101 -18.86 -5.64 -7.59
CA ALA A 101 -17.79 -5.28 -6.68
C ALA A 101 -18.35 -4.47 -5.51
N ARG A 102 -18.04 -4.91 -4.29
CA ARG A 102 -18.43 -4.23 -3.05
C ARG A 102 -17.25 -4.14 -2.11
N PHE A 103 -17.04 -2.98 -1.53
CA PHE A 103 -16.04 -2.76 -0.51
C PHE A 103 -16.63 -2.88 0.89
N PHE A 104 -15.85 -3.45 1.80
CA PHE A 104 -16.17 -3.60 3.20
C PHE A 104 -15.03 -2.99 4.01
N GLY A 105 -15.29 -1.83 4.62
CA GLY A 105 -14.42 -1.31 5.68
C GLY A 105 -14.54 -2.21 6.90
N GLU A 106 -13.45 -2.85 7.30
CA GLU A 106 -13.45 -3.83 8.38
C GLU A 106 -13.05 -3.20 9.72
N ASP A 107 -12.06 -2.30 9.71
CA ASP A 107 -11.61 -1.58 10.89
C ASP A 107 -10.82 -0.32 10.49
N ALA A 108 -10.81 0.68 11.38
CA ALA A 108 -10.03 1.90 11.24
C ALA A 108 -9.69 2.50 12.61
N MET A 109 -8.45 2.97 12.75
CA MET A 109 -7.93 3.52 14.00
C MET A 109 -7.20 4.84 13.69
N GLY A 110 -7.70 5.94 14.22
CA GLY A 110 -7.12 7.27 14.03
C GLY A 110 -6.33 7.74 15.25
N THR A 111 -5.15 8.30 15.02
CA THR A 111 -4.36 9.00 16.04
C THR A 111 -4.08 10.42 15.59
N LEU A 112 -4.34 11.39 16.48
CA LEU A 112 -4.01 12.80 16.23
C LEU A 112 -2.49 12.99 16.14
N THR A 113 -2.06 13.81 15.20
CA THR A 113 -0.65 14.13 14.94
C THR A 113 -0.46 15.64 14.97
N GLY A 114 0.73 16.10 15.36
CA GLY A 114 1.04 17.52 15.41
C GLY A 114 2.25 17.93 14.57
N PRO A 115 2.69 19.19 14.68
CA PRO A 115 3.81 19.74 13.92
C PRO A 115 5.14 18.98 14.06
N ARG A 116 5.32 18.23 15.16
CA ARG A 116 6.53 17.42 15.40
C ARG A 116 6.57 16.14 14.57
N ASP A 117 5.43 15.72 14.03
CA ASP A 117 5.30 14.50 13.25
C ASP A 117 5.43 14.77 11.75
N ILE A 118 5.73 16.01 11.36
CA ILE A 118 5.83 16.41 9.96
C ILE A 118 7.20 16.97 9.60
N CYS A 119 7.67 16.66 8.39
CA CYS A 119 8.87 17.24 7.81
C CYS A 119 8.50 18.59 7.15
N PRO A 120 9.04 19.73 7.62
CA PRO A 120 8.69 21.05 7.08
C PRO A 120 8.92 21.17 5.57
N GLU A 121 10.02 20.63 5.07
CA GLU A 121 10.43 20.74 3.68
C GLU A 121 9.46 20.01 2.73
N THR A 122 9.05 18.80 3.10
CA THR A 122 8.11 18.01 2.30
C THR A 122 6.65 18.43 2.51
N ALA A 123 6.32 19.00 3.68
CA ALA A 123 5.04 19.65 3.93
C ALA A 123 4.86 20.90 3.06
N GLU A 124 5.85 21.79 3.00
CA GLU A 124 5.83 22.98 2.16
C GLU A 124 5.69 22.62 0.67
N ALA A 125 6.39 21.58 0.21
CA ALA A 125 6.25 21.06 -1.15
C ALA A 125 4.80 20.62 -1.50
N GLN A 126 4.01 20.26 -0.49
CA GLN A 126 2.59 19.94 -0.60
C GLN A 126 1.65 21.08 -0.17
N GLU A 127 2.16 22.31 -0.05
CA GLU A 127 1.37 23.50 0.32
C GLU A 127 0.69 23.36 1.71
N LEU A 128 1.28 22.53 2.57
CA LEU A 128 0.89 22.40 3.97
C LEU A 128 1.62 23.42 4.83
N SER A 129 0.92 23.93 5.85
CA SER A 129 1.58 24.68 6.92
C SER A 129 2.58 23.77 7.65
N PRO A 130 3.78 24.27 8.03
CA PRO A 130 4.71 23.52 8.90
C PRO A 130 4.14 23.29 10.31
N ASP A 131 3.07 24.00 10.68
CA ASP A 131 2.31 23.78 11.91
C ASP A 131 1.00 23.00 11.66
N ALA A 132 0.88 22.30 10.53
CA ALA A 132 -0.31 21.53 10.21
C ALA A 132 -0.55 20.43 11.24
N GLU A 133 -1.78 20.38 11.74
CA GLU A 133 -2.29 19.23 12.48
C GLU A 133 -2.90 18.22 11.51
N GLY A 134 -2.96 16.96 11.93
CA GLY A 134 -3.49 15.89 11.11
C GLY A 134 -3.93 14.68 11.92
N VAL A 135 -4.30 13.63 11.20
CA VAL A 135 -4.63 12.33 11.78
C VAL A 135 -3.95 11.26 10.92
N ILE A 136 -3.20 10.38 11.55
CA ILE A 136 -2.76 9.12 10.94
C ILE A 136 -3.84 8.07 11.17
N VAL A 137 -4.35 7.48 10.10
CA VAL A 137 -5.38 6.44 10.17
C VAL A 137 -4.83 5.13 9.65
N SER A 138 -4.86 4.11 10.50
CA SER A 138 -4.58 2.73 10.14
C SER A 138 -5.88 2.01 9.86
N ALA A 139 -6.09 1.55 8.63
CA ALA A 139 -7.35 0.96 8.18
C ALA A 139 -7.16 -0.40 7.51
N ARG A 140 -8.22 -1.20 7.58
CA ARG A 140 -8.31 -2.51 6.92
C ARG A 140 -9.65 -2.63 6.21
N GLY A 141 -9.61 -3.22 5.03
CA GLY A 141 -10.81 -3.44 4.23
C GLY A 141 -10.66 -4.60 3.27
N SER A 142 -11.79 -4.98 2.68
CA SER A 142 -11.84 -5.99 1.63
C SER A 142 -12.72 -5.52 0.49
N LEU A 143 -12.21 -5.56 -0.74
CA LEU A 143 -13.02 -5.52 -1.95
C LEU A 143 -13.45 -6.95 -2.28
N ALA A 144 -14.72 -7.19 -2.56
CA ALA A 144 -15.22 -8.50 -2.95
C ALA A 144 -16.22 -8.42 -4.09
N GLY A 145 -16.18 -9.39 -4.99
CA GLY A 145 -17.05 -9.45 -6.16
C GLY A 145 -16.98 -10.82 -6.84
N LEU A 146 -17.70 -10.96 -7.95
CA LEU A 146 -17.55 -12.11 -8.84
C LEU A 146 -16.45 -11.78 -9.86
N HIS A 147 -15.42 -12.64 -9.95
CA HIS A 147 -14.38 -12.49 -10.98
C HIS A 147 -14.90 -12.98 -12.34
N ASP A 148 -15.48 -12.05 -13.10
CA ASP A 148 -16.07 -12.28 -14.42
C ASP A 148 -15.53 -11.35 -15.51
N GLY A 149 -14.70 -10.37 -15.14
CA GLY A 149 -13.88 -9.59 -16.06
C GLY A 149 -12.49 -10.19 -16.24
N ALA A 150 -11.78 -9.72 -17.27
CA ALA A 150 -10.35 -9.95 -17.39
C ALA A 150 -9.59 -8.87 -16.62
N GLY A 151 -8.33 -9.13 -16.26
CA GLY A 151 -7.48 -8.11 -15.65
C GLY A 151 -6.26 -8.72 -14.97
N TRP A 152 -5.77 -8.03 -13.94
CA TRP A 152 -4.64 -8.50 -13.15
C TRP A 152 -4.84 -9.88 -12.49
N PRO A 153 -6.05 -10.35 -12.11
CA PRO A 153 -6.20 -11.70 -11.59
C PRO A 153 -6.13 -12.79 -12.68
N GLY A 154 -6.10 -12.41 -13.95
CA GLY A 154 -6.09 -13.29 -15.11
C GLY A 154 -7.43 -13.33 -15.86
N PRO A 155 -7.70 -14.41 -16.64
CA PRO A 155 -8.98 -14.63 -17.29
C PRO A 155 -10.13 -14.82 -16.29
N PRO A 156 -11.37 -14.49 -16.65
CA PRO A 156 -12.52 -14.58 -15.75
C PRO A 156 -12.70 -16.01 -15.25
N SER A 157 -12.70 -16.19 -13.92
CA SER A 157 -12.75 -17.52 -13.30
C SER A 157 -14.16 -17.95 -12.88
N GLY A 158 -15.12 -17.01 -12.86
CA GLY A 158 -16.48 -17.25 -12.35
C GLY A 158 -16.52 -17.52 -10.84
N ARG A 159 -15.42 -17.31 -10.11
CA ARG A 159 -15.34 -17.49 -8.66
C ARG A 159 -15.52 -16.16 -7.93
N ARG A 160 -15.98 -16.22 -6.69
CA ARG A 160 -15.93 -15.04 -5.80
C ARG A 160 -14.47 -14.75 -5.46
N LEU A 161 -14.07 -13.49 -5.62
CA LEU A 161 -12.77 -12.98 -5.24
C LEU A 161 -12.94 -12.02 -4.07
N ARG A 162 -12.02 -12.09 -3.11
CA ARG A 162 -11.85 -11.09 -2.06
C ARG A 162 -10.41 -10.58 -2.08
N LEU A 163 -10.23 -9.31 -2.38
CA LEU A 163 -8.96 -8.60 -2.30
C LEU A 163 -8.90 -7.84 -0.96
N ARG A 164 -8.03 -8.32 -0.06
CA ARG A 164 -7.80 -7.69 1.24
C ARG A 164 -6.76 -6.59 1.12
N ALA A 165 -7.02 -5.46 1.77
CA ALA A 165 -6.10 -4.35 1.82
C ALA A 165 -5.95 -3.79 3.24
N MET A 166 -4.77 -3.26 3.53
CA MET A 166 -4.48 -2.48 4.73
C MET A 166 -3.72 -1.23 4.34
N ALA A 167 -3.97 -0.13 5.05
CA ALA A 167 -3.27 1.11 4.80
C ALA A 167 -3.02 1.91 6.08
N ASP A 168 -1.94 2.68 6.05
CA ASP A 168 -1.72 3.83 6.92
C ASP A 168 -1.81 5.08 6.03
N PHE A 169 -2.73 6.00 6.32
CA PHE A 169 -2.85 7.27 5.60
C PHE A 169 -2.80 8.45 6.57
N TRP A 170 -1.86 9.36 6.33
CA TRP A 170 -1.81 10.63 7.04
C TRP A 170 -2.68 11.66 6.31
N CYS A 171 -3.63 12.22 7.06
CA CYS A 171 -4.63 13.14 6.55
C CYS A 171 -4.52 14.50 7.23
N SER A 172 -4.59 15.57 6.46
CA SER A 172 -4.74 16.94 6.95
C SER A 172 -5.66 17.72 6.01
N GLY A 173 -6.37 18.72 6.52
CA GLY A 173 -7.27 19.55 5.69
C GLY A 173 -8.38 18.79 4.94
N GLY A 174 -8.69 17.55 5.33
CA GLY A 174 -9.67 16.70 4.63
C GLY A 174 -9.11 15.94 3.42
N GLN A 175 -7.79 15.89 3.24
CA GLN A 175 -7.13 15.16 2.17
C GLN A 175 -6.04 14.22 2.70
N VAL A 176 -5.77 13.15 1.96
CA VAL A 176 -4.61 12.28 2.17
C VAL A 176 -3.38 12.96 1.56
N HIS A 177 -2.32 13.10 2.34
CA HIS A 177 -1.05 13.69 1.91
C HIS A 177 0.11 12.69 1.88
N ASP A 178 0.01 11.64 2.69
CA ASP A 178 1.04 10.62 2.81
C ASP A 178 0.42 9.26 3.09
N GLY A 179 0.98 8.18 2.55
CA GLY A 179 0.37 6.88 2.73
C GLY A 179 1.20 5.65 2.40
N TRP A 180 0.79 4.54 2.99
CA TRP A 180 1.24 3.19 2.68
C TRP A 180 0.03 2.31 2.46
N LEU A 181 -0.07 1.66 1.30
CA LEU A 181 -1.20 0.80 0.93
C LEU A 181 -0.69 -0.57 0.48
N LEU A 182 -1.08 -1.60 1.21
CA LEU A 182 -0.74 -2.99 0.91
C LEU A 182 -2.00 -3.77 0.56
N ARG A 183 -1.87 -4.70 -0.38
CA ARG A 183 -2.95 -5.59 -0.81
C ARG A 183 -2.45 -7.03 -0.88
N ASP A 184 -3.29 -7.97 -0.49
CA ASP A 184 -3.00 -9.41 -0.60
C ASP A 184 -3.33 -9.92 -2.02
N THR A 185 -2.52 -9.50 -3.00
CA THR A 185 -2.62 -9.93 -4.40
C THR A 185 -2.57 -11.45 -4.52
N ALA A 186 -1.65 -12.09 -3.79
CA ALA A 186 -1.47 -13.53 -3.79
C ALA A 186 -2.72 -14.28 -3.29
N GLY A 187 -3.35 -13.80 -2.23
CA GLY A 187 -4.58 -14.39 -1.71
C GLY A 187 -5.75 -14.31 -2.67
N ALA A 188 -5.87 -13.20 -3.41
CA ALA A 188 -6.88 -13.07 -4.45
C ALA A 188 -6.63 -14.01 -5.64
N LEU A 189 -5.37 -14.17 -6.08
CA LEU A 189 -5.00 -15.14 -7.12
C LEU A 189 -5.29 -16.59 -6.70
N ALA A 190 -4.99 -16.94 -5.45
CA ALA A 190 -5.27 -18.28 -4.92
C ALA A 190 -6.78 -18.61 -4.95
N GLN A 191 -7.64 -17.65 -4.60
CA GLN A 191 -9.10 -17.82 -4.63
C GLN A 191 -9.64 -18.07 -6.05
N THR A 192 -9.05 -17.43 -7.07
CA THR A 192 -9.50 -17.56 -8.46
C THR A 192 -8.88 -18.76 -9.19
N GLY A 193 -7.88 -19.42 -8.60
CA GLY A 193 -7.08 -20.44 -9.30
C GLY A 193 -6.12 -19.82 -10.32
N GLY A 194 -5.72 -18.57 -10.09
CA GLY A 194 -4.77 -17.85 -10.92
C GLY A 194 -3.32 -18.37 -10.78
N PRO A 195 -2.36 -17.69 -11.43
CA PRO A 195 -0.95 -18.04 -11.35
C PRO A 195 -0.39 -17.96 -9.91
N SER A 196 0.74 -18.64 -9.68
CA SER A 196 1.54 -18.41 -8.47
C SER A 196 2.03 -16.96 -8.40
N PRO A 197 2.37 -16.43 -7.20
CA PRO A 197 2.92 -15.09 -7.08
C PRO A 197 4.15 -14.83 -7.96
N GLU A 198 5.06 -15.81 -8.09
CA GLU A 198 6.20 -15.75 -9.01
C GLU A 198 5.75 -15.69 -10.47
N GLY A 199 4.83 -16.57 -10.88
CA GLY A 199 4.32 -16.60 -12.25
C GLY A 199 3.58 -15.32 -12.62
N TRP A 200 2.84 -14.73 -11.68
CA TRP A 200 2.19 -13.45 -11.83
C TRP A 200 3.20 -12.31 -11.99
N ALA A 201 4.22 -12.25 -11.12
CA ALA A 201 5.27 -11.24 -11.19
C ALA A 201 6.01 -11.28 -12.53
N ARG A 202 6.35 -12.49 -13.00
CA ARG A 202 6.96 -12.72 -14.31
C ARG A 202 6.08 -12.24 -15.46
N ALA A 203 4.79 -12.56 -15.42
CA ALA A 203 3.83 -12.11 -16.42
C ALA A 203 3.69 -10.58 -16.42
N ARG A 204 3.65 -9.94 -15.25
CA ARG A 204 3.63 -8.48 -15.11
C ARG A 204 4.84 -7.82 -15.77
N ILE A 205 6.05 -8.30 -15.49
CA ILE A 205 7.30 -7.76 -16.05
C ILE A 205 7.30 -7.89 -17.58
N ARG A 206 6.84 -9.03 -18.12
CA ARG A 206 6.72 -9.23 -19.57
C ARG A 206 5.68 -8.33 -20.20
N ALA A 207 4.55 -8.11 -19.54
CA ALA A 207 3.44 -7.31 -20.07
C ALA A 207 3.82 -5.83 -20.29
N VAL A 208 4.72 -5.28 -19.46
CA VAL A 208 5.23 -3.91 -19.61
C VAL A 208 6.42 -3.81 -20.58
N GLY A 209 6.86 -4.92 -21.17
CA GLY A 209 7.93 -4.95 -22.16
C GLY A 209 9.32 -5.34 -21.62
N GLY A 210 9.39 -5.91 -20.41
CA GLY A 210 10.63 -6.40 -19.81
C GLY A 210 11.09 -5.60 -18.59
N ALA A 211 12.22 -6.01 -18.02
CA ALA A 211 12.75 -5.46 -16.76
C ALA A 211 13.04 -3.95 -16.85
N ASP A 212 13.60 -3.48 -17.96
CA ASP A 212 13.98 -2.07 -18.16
C ASP A 212 12.78 -1.11 -18.19
N LEU A 213 11.59 -1.62 -18.52
CA LEU A 213 10.34 -0.85 -18.59
C LEU A 213 9.44 -1.12 -17.37
N CYS A 214 9.83 -2.03 -16.49
CA CYS A 214 9.06 -2.32 -15.30
C CYS A 214 9.33 -1.26 -14.24
N GLU A 215 8.25 -0.64 -13.76
CA GLU A 215 8.30 0.27 -12.63
C GLU A 215 8.97 -0.40 -11.43
N ALA A 216 9.87 0.35 -10.77
CA ALA A 216 10.65 -0.17 -9.65
C ALA A 216 9.74 -0.39 -8.42
N PRO A 217 9.80 -1.58 -7.79
CA PRO A 217 9.13 -1.83 -6.51
C PRO A 217 9.64 -0.91 -5.39
N LEU A 218 8.86 -0.80 -4.32
CA LEU A 218 9.25 -0.03 -3.13
C LEU A 218 10.41 -0.72 -2.39
N SER A 219 11.49 0.03 -2.20
CA SER A 219 12.70 -0.34 -1.46
C SER A 219 13.22 0.88 -0.70
N PRO A 220 14.16 0.74 0.25
CA PRO A 220 14.79 1.90 0.88
C PRO A 220 15.41 2.90 -0.11
N ASP A 221 15.85 2.44 -1.29
CA ASP A 221 16.45 3.30 -2.31
C ASP A 221 15.40 4.01 -3.19
N THR A 222 14.17 3.52 -3.20
CA THR A 222 13.05 4.05 -4.00
C THR A 222 11.93 4.64 -3.15
N ASP A 223 12.12 4.69 -1.83
CA ASP A 223 11.18 5.26 -0.86
C ASP A 223 11.47 6.77 -0.70
N PRO A 224 10.66 7.67 -1.27
CA PRO A 224 10.88 9.10 -1.13
C PRO A 224 10.41 9.59 0.24
N ASP A 225 10.92 10.74 0.68
CA ASP A 225 10.40 11.42 1.85
C ASP A 225 8.99 11.97 1.58
N GLY A 226 8.09 11.78 2.55
CA GLY A 226 6.74 12.36 2.57
C GLY A 226 6.58 13.30 3.77
N PRO A 227 5.49 14.08 3.82
CA PRO A 227 5.28 15.05 4.87
C PRO A 227 5.14 14.41 6.25
N TYR A 228 4.70 13.16 6.36
CA TYR A 228 4.54 12.49 7.65
C TYR A 228 5.80 11.71 8.05
N THR A 229 6.41 12.11 9.16
CA THR A 229 7.61 11.48 9.75
C THR A 229 7.35 10.82 11.11
N GLY A 230 6.12 10.94 11.63
CA GLY A 230 5.73 10.35 12.89
C GLY A 230 5.82 8.82 12.89
N ARG A 231 6.10 8.24 14.07
CA ARG A 231 6.11 6.78 14.31
C ARG A 231 4.85 6.29 15.03
N GLY A 232 3.83 7.14 15.08
CA GLY A 232 2.57 6.89 15.77
C GLY A 232 2.69 6.97 17.30
N ALA A 233 1.66 6.52 18.01
CA ALA A 233 1.56 6.67 19.46
C ALA A 233 1.94 5.38 20.21
N THR A 234 2.56 5.55 21.39
CA THR A 234 2.75 4.46 22.35
C THR A 234 1.45 4.17 23.08
N SER A 235 1.15 2.89 23.27
CA SER A 235 0.08 2.41 24.13
C SER A 235 0.33 0.94 24.42
N GLU A 236 -0.29 0.39 25.47
CA GLU A 236 -0.11 -1.01 25.82
C GLU A 236 -0.47 -1.97 24.65
N PRO A 237 -1.60 -1.82 23.92
CA PRO A 237 -1.88 -2.68 22.76
C PRO A 237 -0.90 -2.50 21.60
N ALA A 238 -0.52 -1.26 21.30
CA ALA A 238 0.42 -0.95 20.21
C ALA A 238 1.81 -1.55 20.48
N ASP A 239 2.31 -1.37 21.70
CA ASP A 239 3.62 -1.85 22.12
C ASP A 239 3.62 -3.39 22.23
N SER A 240 2.56 -3.98 22.77
CA SER A 240 2.37 -5.43 22.83
C SER A 240 2.38 -6.08 21.44
N LEU A 241 1.71 -5.50 20.45
CA LEU A 241 1.75 -6.00 19.07
C LEU A 241 3.14 -5.83 18.43
N ALA A 242 3.77 -4.67 18.64
CA ALA A 242 5.11 -4.40 18.11
C ALA A 242 6.15 -5.39 18.68
N ASP A 243 6.11 -5.64 19.99
CA ASP A 243 7.01 -6.57 20.67
C ASP A 243 6.74 -8.02 20.26
N ARG A 244 5.47 -8.40 20.09
CA ARG A 244 5.12 -9.71 19.52
C ARG A 244 5.77 -9.91 18.16
N LEU A 245 5.66 -8.93 17.26
CA LEU A 245 6.25 -9.01 15.93
C LEU A 245 7.78 -9.05 15.98
N ARG A 246 8.42 -8.28 16.88
CA ARG A 246 9.87 -8.40 17.13
C ARG A 246 10.25 -9.82 17.53
N CYS A 247 9.57 -10.41 18.52
CA CYS A 247 9.84 -11.78 18.95
C CYS A 247 9.70 -12.80 17.80
N VAL A 248 8.63 -12.70 17.00
CA VAL A 248 8.45 -13.55 15.81
C VAL A 248 9.62 -13.39 14.85
N MET A 249 10.05 -12.15 14.61
CA MET A 249 11.13 -11.84 13.68
C MET A 249 12.52 -12.19 14.23
N ASP A 250 12.68 -12.28 15.54
CA ASP A 250 13.88 -12.79 16.20
C ASP A 250 13.90 -14.33 16.28
N GLY A 251 12.84 -14.99 15.80
CA GLY A 251 12.72 -16.45 15.75
C GLY A 251 12.08 -17.10 16.98
N ASP A 252 11.61 -16.32 17.96
CA ASP A 252 10.79 -16.83 19.07
C ASP A 252 9.32 -16.96 18.64
N PHE A 253 9.02 -18.01 17.90
CA PHE A 253 7.65 -18.33 17.51
C PHE A 253 6.77 -18.79 18.67
N GLY A 254 7.34 -19.06 19.86
CA GLY A 254 6.58 -19.39 21.05
C GLY A 254 5.66 -18.24 21.51
N VAL A 255 5.97 -17.01 21.09
CA VAL A 255 5.13 -15.82 21.32
C VAL A 255 3.75 -15.95 20.66
N LEU A 256 3.63 -16.72 19.57
CA LEU A 256 2.35 -16.95 18.90
C LEU A 256 1.32 -17.64 19.82
N ARG A 257 1.80 -18.40 20.82
CA ARG A 257 0.99 -19.04 21.84
C ARG A 257 0.91 -18.24 23.14
N ARG A 258 2.04 -17.75 23.67
CA ARG A 258 2.10 -17.15 25.03
C ARG A 258 1.36 -15.82 25.17
N GLY A 259 1.13 -15.11 24.08
CA GLY A 259 0.42 -13.82 24.05
C GLY A 259 -0.91 -13.86 23.30
N SER A 260 -1.50 -15.03 23.11
CA SER A 260 -2.74 -15.21 22.34
C SER A 260 -3.76 -16.05 23.08
N ALA A 261 -5.04 -15.78 22.81
CA ALA A 261 -6.12 -16.68 23.18
C ALA A 261 -5.93 -18.04 22.48
N GLU A 262 -6.35 -19.14 23.12
CA GLU A 262 -6.22 -20.50 22.57
C GLU A 262 -6.83 -20.62 21.16
N ALA A 263 -8.03 -20.07 20.97
CA ALA A 263 -8.72 -20.02 19.68
C ALA A 263 -8.43 -18.72 18.91
N CYS A 264 -7.21 -18.18 19.00
CA CYS A 264 -6.81 -17.02 18.21
C CYS A 264 -6.97 -17.35 16.72
N THR A 265 -7.63 -16.48 15.98
CA THR A 265 -7.75 -16.64 14.52
C THR A 265 -6.80 -15.67 13.83
N ALA A 266 -6.13 -16.12 12.78
CA ALA A 266 -5.29 -15.26 11.95
C ALA A 266 -5.72 -15.33 10.48
N VAL A 267 -5.66 -14.19 9.80
CA VAL A 267 -5.72 -14.12 8.34
C VAL A 267 -4.37 -13.61 7.85
N LEU A 268 -3.64 -14.48 7.19
CA LEU A 268 -2.26 -14.28 6.78
C LEU A 268 -2.17 -14.18 5.24
N PRO A 269 -1.08 -13.61 4.70
CA PRO A 269 -0.89 -13.42 3.26
C PRO A 269 -1.09 -14.70 2.45
N GLY A 270 -1.78 -14.59 1.31
CA GLY A 270 -2.24 -15.72 0.52
C GLY A 270 -3.66 -16.21 0.87
N ASP A 271 -4.51 -15.36 1.48
CA ASP A 271 -5.81 -15.74 2.09
C ASP A 271 -5.71 -16.97 3.03
N LEU A 272 -4.57 -17.13 3.68
CA LEU A 272 -4.32 -18.20 4.64
C LEU A 272 -5.08 -17.92 5.94
N ARG A 273 -6.04 -18.79 6.28
CA ARG A 273 -6.81 -18.71 7.52
C ARG A 273 -6.26 -19.72 8.50
N ALA A 274 -5.81 -19.24 9.65
CA ALA A 274 -5.23 -20.07 10.69
C ALA A 274 -6.07 -20.01 11.97
N LEU A 275 -6.27 -21.17 12.60
CA LEU A 275 -6.80 -21.33 13.94
C LEU A 275 -5.68 -21.75 14.89
N GLY A 276 -5.35 -20.88 15.84
CA GLY A 276 -4.29 -21.08 16.81
C GLY A 276 -2.88 -20.86 16.26
N ASP A 277 -1.89 -21.05 17.13
CA ASP A 277 -0.47 -20.81 16.86
C ASP A 277 0.10 -21.81 15.83
N ARG A 278 -0.32 -23.07 15.90
CA ARG A 278 0.22 -24.13 15.04
C ARG A 278 -0.07 -23.92 13.56
N GLU A 279 -1.23 -23.37 13.21
CA GLU A 279 -1.59 -23.07 11.82
C GLU A 279 -0.97 -21.76 11.33
N ALA A 280 -0.69 -20.82 12.24
CA ALA A 280 -0.02 -19.55 11.90
C ALA A 280 1.50 -19.72 11.74
N LEU A 281 2.10 -20.68 12.46
CA LEU A 281 3.55 -20.90 12.51
C LEU A 281 4.21 -21.06 11.12
N PRO A 282 3.71 -21.88 10.19
CA PRO A 282 4.38 -22.10 8.90
C PRO A 282 4.55 -20.82 8.08
N PHE A 283 3.59 -19.88 8.16
CA PHE A 283 3.70 -18.58 7.50
C PHE A 283 4.86 -17.77 8.08
N TRP A 284 4.87 -17.57 9.39
CA TRP A 284 5.88 -16.75 10.06
C TRP A 284 7.28 -17.36 9.98
N ALA A 285 7.38 -18.67 10.18
CA ALA A 285 8.62 -19.41 10.00
C ALA A 285 9.12 -19.34 8.56
N GLY A 286 8.24 -19.52 7.58
CA GLY A 286 8.59 -19.47 6.16
C GLY A 286 9.00 -18.07 5.68
N LEU A 287 8.42 -17.01 6.25
CA LEU A 287 8.84 -15.63 5.99
C LEU A 287 10.23 -15.36 6.58
N ARG A 288 10.44 -15.68 7.86
CA ARG A 288 11.74 -15.45 8.51
C ARG A 288 12.84 -16.32 7.91
N SER A 289 12.53 -17.55 7.52
CA SER A 289 13.50 -18.49 6.93
C SER A 289 13.93 -18.09 5.51
N ALA A 290 13.11 -17.36 4.77
CA ALA A 290 13.51 -16.82 3.46
C ALA A 290 14.53 -15.68 3.61
N LEU A 291 14.45 -14.91 4.70
CA LEU A 291 15.23 -13.70 4.95
C LEU A 291 15.94 -13.75 6.33
N PRO A 292 16.75 -14.79 6.61
CA PRO A 292 17.31 -15.03 7.95
C PRO A 292 18.32 -13.97 8.38
N SER A 293 18.95 -13.23 7.45
CA SER A 293 19.84 -12.11 7.79
C SER A 293 19.16 -10.74 7.81
N ALA A 294 17.87 -10.66 7.47
CA ALA A 294 17.20 -9.38 7.28
C ALA A 294 16.91 -8.67 8.60
N ALA A 295 17.03 -7.35 8.56
CA ALA A 295 16.72 -6.46 9.66
C ALA A 295 15.21 -6.19 9.69
N PHE A 296 14.59 -6.45 10.83
CA PHE A 296 13.20 -6.10 11.09
C PHE A 296 13.10 -4.70 11.70
N ARG A 297 12.15 -3.90 11.24
CA ARG A 297 11.87 -2.57 11.78
C ARG A 297 10.39 -2.36 11.98
N VAL A 298 10.03 -1.81 13.13
CA VAL A 298 8.69 -1.25 13.37
C VAL A 298 8.71 0.17 12.84
N GLU A 299 7.98 0.41 11.76
CA GLU A 299 7.95 1.72 11.11
C GLU A 299 6.93 2.65 11.78
N HIS A 300 5.75 2.12 12.08
CA HIS A 300 4.67 2.88 12.68
C HIS A 300 3.79 1.97 13.55
N ARG A 301 3.25 2.53 14.64
CA ARG A 301 2.34 1.84 15.55
C ARG A 301 1.14 2.72 15.90
N ASN A 302 -0.03 2.10 15.95
CA ASN A 302 -1.29 2.78 16.21
C ASN A 302 -2.17 1.86 17.06
N ALA A 303 -3.09 2.44 17.83
CA ALA A 303 -4.05 1.68 18.61
C ALA A 303 -5.35 2.46 18.82
N ALA A 304 -6.41 1.71 19.06
CA ALA A 304 -7.68 2.26 19.51
C ALA A 304 -8.19 1.46 20.71
N GLN A 305 -8.63 2.20 21.73
CA GLN A 305 -9.23 1.63 22.92
C GLN A 305 -10.38 2.53 23.36
N ALA A 306 -11.60 2.10 23.05
CA ALA A 306 -12.83 2.78 23.44
C ALA A 306 -13.61 1.91 24.45
N PRO A 307 -14.33 2.51 25.43
CA PRO A 307 -15.19 1.76 26.33
C PRO A 307 -16.21 0.90 25.58
N GLY A 308 -16.30 -0.38 25.93
CA GLY A 308 -17.21 -1.33 25.28
C GLY A 308 -16.67 -1.97 24.00
N GLU A 309 -15.48 -1.57 23.55
CA GLU A 309 -14.79 -2.19 22.42
C GLU A 309 -13.57 -2.99 22.89
N ALA A 310 -13.24 -4.04 22.12
CA ALA A 310 -11.96 -4.72 22.30
C ALA A 310 -10.81 -3.76 21.96
N PRO A 311 -9.71 -3.72 22.73
CA PRO A 311 -8.51 -2.99 22.34
C PRO A 311 -7.99 -3.51 21.01
N ARG A 312 -7.55 -2.59 20.14
CA ARG A 312 -7.03 -2.90 18.81
C ARG A 312 -5.71 -2.19 18.60
N ALA A 313 -4.82 -2.82 17.84
CA ALA A 313 -3.56 -2.22 17.42
C ALA A 313 -3.30 -2.49 15.95
N ALA A 314 -2.57 -1.57 15.32
CA ALA A 314 -1.97 -1.72 14.01
C ALA A 314 -0.47 -1.44 14.10
N VAL A 315 0.33 -2.27 13.46
CA VAL A 315 1.77 -2.07 13.31
C VAL A 315 2.13 -2.22 11.84
N ARG A 316 2.69 -1.16 11.27
CA ARG A 316 3.37 -1.19 9.98
C ARG A 316 4.85 -1.43 10.22
N TRP A 317 5.40 -2.39 9.48
CA TRP A 317 6.76 -2.88 9.69
C TRP A 317 7.44 -3.18 8.36
N SER A 318 8.76 -3.23 8.38
CA SER A 318 9.57 -3.64 7.25
C SER A 318 10.53 -4.76 7.64
N LEU A 319 10.86 -5.61 6.67
CA LEU A 319 11.95 -6.57 6.74
C LEU A 319 12.85 -6.32 5.52
N TYR A 320 14.10 -5.93 5.76
CA TYR A 320 15.04 -5.57 4.70
C TYR A 320 16.35 -6.33 4.85
N GLY A 321 16.76 -7.02 3.78
CA GLY A 321 18.00 -7.78 3.76
C GLY A 321 18.10 -8.69 2.55
N ARG A 322 19.07 -9.60 2.57
CA ARG A 322 19.27 -10.55 1.48
C ARG A 322 18.26 -11.68 1.56
N HIS A 323 17.76 -12.12 0.41
CA HIS A 323 17.07 -13.40 0.25
C HIS A 323 18.11 -14.54 0.31
N ASP A 324 18.60 -14.83 1.51
CA ASP A 324 19.72 -15.74 1.78
C ASP A 324 19.33 -17.00 2.55
N GLY A 325 18.03 -17.28 2.66
CA GLY A 325 17.52 -18.55 3.17
C GLY A 325 16.43 -19.15 2.30
N HIS A 326 16.02 -20.36 2.65
CA HIS A 326 14.92 -21.06 1.97
C HIS A 326 13.62 -20.84 2.73
N GLY A 327 12.52 -20.64 2.00
CA GLY A 327 11.21 -20.47 2.65
C GLY A 327 10.13 -20.03 1.68
N ARG A 328 9.37 -19.01 2.07
CA ARG A 328 8.21 -18.50 1.32
C ARG A 328 8.52 -18.10 -0.12
N PHE A 329 9.75 -17.64 -0.38
CA PHE A 329 10.19 -17.12 -1.69
C PHE A 329 11.16 -18.08 -2.42
N GLY A 330 11.08 -19.38 -2.14
CA GLY A 330 11.82 -20.40 -2.87
C GLY A 330 13.28 -20.53 -2.41
N ALA A 331 14.18 -20.84 -3.35
CA ALA A 331 15.61 -20.99 -3.07
C ALA A 331 16.28 -19.62 -2.91
N ALA A 332 17.24 -19.53 -1.99
CA ALA A 332 18.00 -18.31 -1.75
C ALA A 332 18.64 -17.79 -3.06
N THR A 333 18.37 -16.53 -3.38
CA THR A 333 18.89 -15.86 -4.59
C THR A 333 20.02 -14.88 -4.26
N GLY A 334 20.18 -14.50 -2.99
CA GLY A 334 21.21 -13.57 -2.52
C GLY A 334 20.93 -12.09 -2.79
N VAL A 335 19.88 -11.75 -3.54
CA VAL A 335 19.51 -10.35 -3.83
C VAL A 335 18.91 -9.68 -2.59
N TYR A 336 19.01 -8.36 -2.53
CA TYR A 336 18.31 -7.58 -1.51
C TYR A 336 16.82 -7.52 -1.81
N VAL A 337 16.01 -7.70 -0.76
CA VAL A 337 14.56 -7.65 -0.81
C VAL A 337 14.05 -6.79 0.33
N HIS A 338 13.06 -5.96 0.03
CA HIS A 338 12.31 -5.16 0.99
C HIS A 338 10.87 -5.69 1.08
N VAL A 339 10.51 -6.22 2.25
CA VAL A 339 9.15 -6.64 2.57
C VAL A 339 8.51 -5.55 3.43
N LEU A 340 7.52 -4.86 2.89
CA LEU A 340 6.63 -4.00 3.66
C LEU A 340 5.44 -4.84 4.15
N GLY A 341 5.10 -4.70 5.43
CA GLY A 341 3.97 -5.39 6.04
C GLY A 341 3.13 -4.48 6.93
N ILE A 342 1.84 -4.80 7.04
CA ILE A 342 0.96 -4.25 8.08
C ILE A 342 0.32 -5.43 8.80
N THR A 343 0.36 -5.39 10.13
CA THR A 343 -0.37 -6.31 10.99
C THR A 343 -1.36 -5.54 11.85
N GLN A 344 -2.61 -5.98 11.89
CA GLN A 344 -3.62 -5.52 12.85
C GLN A 344 -3.98 -6.65 13.80
N ALA A 345 -4.20 -6.32 15.06
CA ALA A 345 -4.64 -7.28 16.07
C ALA A 345 -5.78 -6.72 16.92
N GLU A 346 -6.66 -7.61 17.32
CA GLU A 346 -7.67 -7.34 18.34
C GLU A 346 -7.40 -8.19 19.58
N PHE A 347 -7.43 -7.54 20.73
CA PHE A 347 -7.07 -8.13 22.02
C PHE A 347 -8.31 -8.54 22.82
N GLY A 348 -8.16 -9.57 23.64
CA GLY A 348 -9.10 -9.98 24.67
C GLY A 348 -8.38 -10.28 25.98
N PRO A 349 -9.08 -10.84 26.98
CA PRO A 349 -8.49 -11.12 28.30
C PRO A 349 -7.26 -12.03 28.28
N GLY A 350 -7.14 -12.89 27.26
CA GLY A 350 -6.01 -13.81 27.07
C GLY A 350 -4.93 -13.32 26.10
N GLY A 351 -4.90 -12.03 25.76
CA GLY A 351 -4.01 -11.46 24.74
C GLY A 351 -4.68 -11.41 23.37
N VAL A 352 -3.92 -11.61 22.29
CA VAL A 352 -4.45 -11.48 20.93
C VAL A 352 -5.51 -12.55 20.65
N ARG A 353 -6.66 -12.10 20.18
CA ARG A 353 -7.81 -12.93 19.82
C ARG A 353 -7.98 -13.06 18.31
N ARG A 354 -7.63 -12.01 17.58
CA ARG A 354 -7.65 -11.99 16.12
C ARG A 354 -6.45 -11.23 15.59
N GLU A 355 -5.86 -11.74 14.53
CA GLU A 355 -4.73 -11.14 13.83
C GLU A 355 -4.99 -11.10 12.33
N TRP A 356 -4.57 -10.03 11.69
CA TRP A 356 -4.57 -9.91 10.24
C TRP A 356 -3.23 -9.35 9.82
N THR A 357 -2.55 -10.01 8.89
CA THR A 357 -1.28 -9.54 8.33
C THR A 357 -1.38 -9.48 6.81
N VAL A 358 -0.92 -8.38 6.23
CA VAL A 358 -0.79 -8.22 4.78
C VAL A 358 0.67 -7.93 4.43
N ILE A 359 1.21 -8.73 3.51
CA ILE A 359 2.39 -8.43 2.69
C ILE A 359 1.99 -8.73 1.25
N ASP A 360 2.64 -8.10 0.27
CA ASP A 360 2.40 -8.40 -1.14
C ASP A 360 3.48 -9.35 -1.66
N ASP A 361 3.21 -10.66 -1.65
CA ASP A 361 4.15 -11.65 -2.17
C ASP A 361 4.47 -11.44 -3.65
N CYS A 362 3.53 -10.92 -4.43
CA CYS A 362 3.75 -10.64 -5.85
C CYS A 362 4.76 -9.50 -6.03
N ALA A 363 4.73 -8.50 -5.13
CA ALA A 363 5.74 -7.45 -5.10
C ALA A 363 7.12 -7.97 -4.72
N VAL A 364 7.20 -8.86 -3.73
CA VAL A 364 8.47 -9.47 -3.32
C VAL A 364 9.06 -10.31 -4.45
N TRP A 365 8.25 -11.12 -5.14
CA TRP A 365 8.70 -11.85 -6.32
C TRP A 365 9.11 -10.92 -7.46
N THR A 366 8.42 -9.80 -7.66
CA THR A 366 8.82 -8.80 -8.66
C THR A 366 10.22 -8.25 -8.37
N GLN A 367 10.53 -7.93 -7.10
CA GLN A 367 11.89 -7.53 -6.69
C GLN A 367 12.93 -8.60 -7.00
N ILE A 368 12.64 -9.87 -6.64
CA ILE A 368 13.56 -10.99 -6.88
C ILE A 368 13.85 -11.16 -8.36
N LEU A 369 12.82 -11.23 -9.21
CA LEU A 369 12.98 -11.49 -10.65
C LEU A 369 13.68 -10.33 -11.37
N LEU A 370 13.36 -9.08 -11.02
CA LEU A 370 14.06 -7.92 -11.58
C LEU A 370 15.54 -7.91 -11.20
N ALA A 371 15.87 -8.24 -9.95
CA ALA A 371 17.25 -8.23 -9.46
C ALA A 371 18.09 -9.43 -9.96
N THR A 372 17.48 -10.60 -10.16
CA THR A 372 18.19 -11.78 -10.72
C THR A 372 18.25 -11.79 -12.23
N GLY A 373 17.37 -11.03 -12.91
CA GLY A 373 17.20 -11.07 -14.36
C GLY A 373 16.47 -12.33 -14.86
N ASP A 374 15.89 -13.13 -13.95
CA ASP A 374 15.08 -14.30 -14.29
C ASP A 374 13.65 -13.86 -14.65
N VAL A 375 13.47 -13.22 -15.81
CA VAL A 375 12.19 -12.60 -16.23
C VAL A 375 11.43 -13.33 -17.32
#